data_AF-A0A6P0KTM6-F1
#
_entry.id   AF-A0A6P0KTM6-F1
#
_cell.length_a   1.000
_cell.length_b   1.000
_cell.length_c   1.000
_cell.angle_alpha   90.00
_cell.angle_beta   90.00
_cell.angle_gamma   90.00
#
_symmetry.space_group_name_H-M   'P 1'
#
loop_
_entity.id
_entity.type
_entity.pdbx_description
1 polymer ?
#
loop_
_entity_poly.entity_id
_entity_poly.type
_entity_poly.pdbx_seq_one_letter_code
_entity_poly.pdbx_strand_id
1 'polypeptide(L)' 'MPESLKQELLDYAKYLMENYSQDVSPEQHSVKKRRSGILKGTFVLPLPDDFDEPLDDFKCVGWAK' A
#
# COMPACT_ATOMS: atom_id res chain seq x y z
N MET A 1 -3.24 -23.60 -19.73
CA MET A 1 -2.41 -22.54 -20.34
C MET A 1 -1.52 -23.20 -21.38
N PRO A 2 -1.53 -22.75 -22.64
CA PRO A 2 -0.67 -23.31 -23.70
C PRO A 2 0.81 -23.18 -23.35
N GLU A 3 1.63 -24.17 -23.70
CA GLU A 3 3.06 -24.18 -23.36
C GLU A 3 3.85 -23.06 -24.06
N SER A 4 3.47 -22.67 -25.27
CA SER A 4 4.07 -21.55 -26.00
C SER A 4 3.94 -20.23 -25.24
N LEU A 5 2.76 -19.95 -24.70
CA LEU A 5 2.45 -18.72 -23.98
C LEU A 5 3.22 -18.64 -22.64
N LYS A 6 3.50 -19.79 -22.00
CA LYS A 6 4.32 -19.82 -20.78
C LYS A 6 5.76 -19.43 -21.04
N GLN A 7 6.32 -19.84 -22.18
CA GLN A 7 7.69 -19.52 -22.57
C GLN A 7 7.83 -18.01 -22.83
N GLU A 8 6.91 -17.42 -23.59
CA GLU A 8 6.89 -15.99 -23.85
C GLU A 8 6.79 -15.15 -22.56
N LEU A 9 5.95 -15.59 -21.61
CA LEU A 9 5.77 -14.90 -20.33
C LEU A 9 7.03 -15.01 -19.45
N LEU A 10 7.70 -16.18 -19.47
CA LEU A 10 8.95 -16.40 -18.77
C LEU A 10 10.09 -15.55 -19.37
N ASP A 11 10.14 -15.43 -20.69
CA ASP A 11 11.15 -14.61 -21.36
C ASP A 11 10.90 -13.11 -21.17
N TYR A 12 9.64 -12.68 -21.14
CA TYR A 12 9.28 -11.31 -20.79
C TYR A 12 9.64 -10.98 -19.32
N ALA A 13 9.42 -11.91 -18.39
CA ALA A 13 9.82 -11.73 -17.00
C ALA A 13 11.35 -11.57 -16.85
N LYS A 14 12.14 -12.34 -17.60
CA LYS A 14 13.61 -12.17 -17.66
C LYS A 14 14.00 -10.79 -18.20
N TYR A 15 13.37 -10.35 -19.28
CA TYR A 15 13.59 -9.02 -19.86
C TYR A 15 13.32 -7.91 -18.84
N LEU A 16 12.22 -7.99 -18.09
CA LEU A 16 11.92 -7.00 -17.06
C LEU A 16 12.97 -7.00 -15.94
N MET A 17 13.41 -8.18 -15.50
CA MET A 17 14.47 -8.25 -14.50
C MET A 17 15.77 -7.63 -15.03
N GLU A 18 16.18 -7.93 -16.25
CA GLU A 18 17.47 -7.48 -16.78
C GLU A 18 17.51 -5.97 -17.03
N ASN A 19 16.43 -5.38 -17.54
CA ASN A 19 16.37 -3.94 -17.83
C ASN A 19 16.14 -3.07 -16.59
N TYR A 20 15.35 -3.55 -15.62
CA TYR A 20 14.94 -2.75 -14.47
C TYR A 20 15.67 -3.10 -13.17
N SER A 21 16.49 -4.17 -13.12
CA SER A 21 17.30 -4.48 -11.92
C SER A 21 18.48 -3.54 -11.71
N GLN A 22 18.90 -2.77 -12.71
CA GLN A 22 19.98 -1.78 -12.57
C GLN A 22 19.48 -0.38 -12.20
N ASP A 23 18.22 -0.04 -12.52
CA ASP A 23 17.62 1.25 -12.16
C ASP A 23 17.19 1.33 -10.69
N VAL A 24 17.11 0.19 -10.00
CA VAL A 24 17.04 0.12 -8.54
C VAL A 24 18.44 0.07 -7.94
N SER A 25 19.29 1.02 -8.30
CA SER A 25 20.43 1.36 -7.44
C SER A 25 19.86 1.71 -6.05
N PRO A 26 20.17 0.96 -4.97
CA PRO A 26 19.74 1.27 -3.62
C PRO A 26 20.56 2.44 -3.04
N GLU A 27 21.08 3.32 -3.89
CA GLU A 27 21.68 4.55 -3.44
C GLU A 27 20.56 5.52 -3.05
N GLN A 28 20.41 5.68 -1.73
CA GLN A 28 19.73 6.81 -1.09
C GLN A 28 18.21 6.78 -0.93
N HIS A 29 17.60 5.62 -0.73
CA HIS A 29 16.52 5.61 0.27
C HIS A 29 17.17 5.58 1.65
N SER A 30 17.82 6.70 2.01
CA SER A 30 18.00 7.05 3.42
C SER A 30 16.69 6.71 4.09
N VAL A 31 16.72 5.79 5.04
CA VAL A 31 15.56 5.45 5.86
C VAL A 31 15.27 6.74 6.62
N LYS A 32 14.54 7.66 5.98
CA LYS A 32 13.97 8.83 6.62
C LYS A 32 13.07 8.21 7.66
N LYS A 33 13.58 8.11 8.89
CA LYS A 33 12.82 7.70 10.07
C LYS A 33 11.54 8.50 9.96
N ARG A 34 10.43 7.83 9.64
CA ARG A 34 9.14 8.48 9.46
C ARG A 34 8.90 9.23 10.77
N ARG A 35 9.04 10.55 10.75
CA ARG A 35 8.73 11.39 11.89
C ARG A 35 7.22 11.46 11.93
N SER A 36 6.60 10.42 12.44
CA SER A 36 5.17 10.44 12.76
C SER A 36 4.98 11.31 14.00
N GLY A 37 4.00 12.21 13.99
CA GLY A 37 3.67 13.03 15.15
C GLY A 37 4.28 14.43 15.21
N ILE A 38 5.11 14.85 14.25
CA ILE A 38 5.57 16.27 14.16
C ILE A 38 4.43 17.25 13.91
N LEU A 39 3.32 16.78 13.36
CA LEU A 39 2.12 17.57 13.07
C LEU A 39 1.02 17.40 14.14
N LYS A 40 1.23 16.60 15.20
CA LYS A 40 0.27 16.49 16.32
C LYS A 40 0.09 17.88 16.96
N GLY A 41 -1.12 18.41 16.91
CA GLY A 41 -1.46 19.73 17.47
C GLY A 41 -1.18 20.93 16.54
N THR A 42 -0.67 20.72 15.33
CA THR A 42 -0.49 21.80 14.34
C THR A 42 -1.71 22.05 13.47
N PHE A 43 -2.65 21.10 13.46
CA PHE A 43 -3.93 21.24 12.79
C PHE A 43 -5.04 21.18 13.83
N VAL A 44 -5.94 22.16 13.78
CA VAL A 44 -7.29 22.03 14.33
C VAL A 44 -8.13 21.60 13.14
N LEU A 45 -8.46 20.30 13.06
CA LEU A 45 -9.54 19.89 12.16
C LEU A 45 -10.81 20.52 12.75
N PRO A 46 -11.59 21.30 11.98
CA PRO A 46 -12.96 21.61 12.36
C PRO A 46 -13.75 20.31 12.23
N LEU A 47 -13.56 19.45 13.23
CA LEU A 47 -14.26 18.18 13.34
C LEU A 47 -15.68 18.53 13.81
N PRO A 48 -16.72 18.05 13.11
CA PRO A 48 -18.06 18.20 13.62
C PRO A 48 -18.20 17.39 14.92
N ASP A 49 -19.09 17.84 15.81
CA ASP A 49 -19.28 17.24 17.14
C ASP A 49 -19.79 15.78 17.08
N ASP A 50 -20.24 15.33 15.89
CA ASP A 50 -20.78 14.00 15.59
C ASP A 50 -19.75 13.01 15.03
N PHE A 51 -18.46 13.37 14.95
CA PHE A 51 -17.44 12.48 14.38
C PHE A 51 -17.30 11.14 15.12
N ASP A 52 -17.51 11.14 16.43
CA ASP A 52 -17.43 9.95 17.27
C ASP A 52 -18.76 9.14 17.27
N GLU A 53 -19.77 9.58 16.51
CA GLU A 53 -21.02 8.82 16.40
C GLU A 53 -20.78 7.48 15.68
N PRO A 54 -21.25 6.36 16.25
CA PRO A 54 -21.14 5.07 15.60
C PRO A 54 -21.93 5.10 14.29
N LEU A 55 -21.27 4.74 13.18
CA LEU A 55 -21.96 4.51 11.92
C LEU A 55 -22.86 3.28 12.09
N ASP A 56 -24.18 3.49 12.06
CA ASP A 56 -25.22 2.45 12.19
C ASP A 56 -25.10 1.31 11.15
N ASP A 57 -24.26 1.48 10.13
CA ASP A 57 -24.09 0.56 9.01
C ASP A 57 -23.05 -0.55 9.23
N PHE A 58 -22.28 -0.54 10.32
CA PHE A 58 -21.45 -1.70 10.67
C PHE A 58 -22.23 -2.69 11.53
N LYS A 59 -23.35 -3.18 11.00
CA LYS A 59 -23.95 -4.41 11.54
C LYS A 59 -22.96 -5.54 11.28
N CYS A 60 -22.17 -5.90 12.29
CA CYS A 60 -21.49 -7.19 12.35
C CYS A 60 -22.54 -8.28 12.14
N VAL A 61 -22.59 -8.84 10.94
CA VAL A 61 -23.44 -9.99 10.64
C VAL A 61 -22.90 -11.14 11.49
N GLY A 62 -23.54 -11.34 12.64
CA GLY A 62 -23.20 -12.40 13.57
C GLY A 62 -23.40 -13.76 12.92
N TRP A 63 -22.31 -14.43 12.57
CA TRP A 63 -22.31 -15.88 12.42
C TRP A 63 -22.20 -16.46 13.83
N ALA A 64 -23.36 -16.60 14.47
CA ALA A 64 -23.48 -17.44 15.65
C ALA A 64 -23.22 -18.90 15.24
N LYS A 65 -22.22 -19.53 15.86
CA LYS A 65 -22.13 -20.98 15.94
C LYS A 65 -21.69 -21.37 17.34
#